data_AF-A0A960MFJ5-F1
#
_entry.id   AF-A0A960MFJ5-F1
#
_cell.length_a   1.000
_cell.length_b   1.000
_cell.length_c   1.000
_cell.angle_alpha   90.00
_cell.angle_beta   90.00
_cell.angle_gamma   90.00
#
_symmetry.space_group_name_H-M   'P 1'
#
loop_
_entity.id
_entity.type
_entity.pdbx_description
1 polymer ?
#
loop_
_entity_poly.entity_id
_entity_poly.type
_entity_poly.pdbx_seq_one_letter_code
_entity_poly.pdbx_strand_id
1 'polypeptide(L)' 'ATVVALALTTQVTTSTSLGAALPLCARTIRLDPAVVASPAITTLVDVTGMLIYFSIAKMLLPGG' A
#
# COMPACT_ATOMS: atom_id res chain seq x y z
N ALA A 1 -18.57 -1.80 -8.97
CA ALA A 1 -17.65 -2.85 -9.47
C ALA A 1 -16.33 -2.25 -9.98
N THR A 2 -16.37 -1.28 -10.89
CA THR A 2 -15.19 -0.61 -11.48
C THR A 2 -14.24 0.00 -10.44
N VAL A 3 -14.76 0.71 -9.43
CA VAL A 3 -13.96 1.30 -8.34
C VAL A 3 -13.13 0.26 -7.61
N VAL A 4 -13.76 -0.85 -7.21
CA VAL A 4 -13.10 -1.94 -6.46
C VAL A 4 -12.03 -2.60 -7.34
N ALA A 5 -12.34 -2.88 -8.60
CA ALA A 5 -11.39 -3.51 -9.53
C ALA A 5 -10.14 -2.64 -9.77
N LEU A 6 -10.32 -1.33 -10.03
CA LEU A 6 -9.20 -0.39 -10.16
C LEU A 6 -8.41 -0.30 -8.85
N ALA A 7 -9.09 -0.12 -7.72
CA ALA A 7 -8.43 0.00 -6.43
C ALA A 7 -7.57 -1.22 -6.09
N LEU A 8 -8.10 -2.43 -6.28
CA LEU A 8 -7.35 -3.67 -6.04
C LEU A 8 -6.14 -3.79 -6.98
N THR A 9 -6.30 -3.47 -8.27
CA THR A 9 -5.20 -3.57 -9.25
C THR A 9 -4.06 -2.61 -8.91
N THR A 10 -4.39 -1.36 -8.57
CA THR A 10 -3.41 -0.36 -8.15
C THR A 10 -2.78 -0.74 -6.81
N GLN A 11 -3.59 -1.15 -5.83
CA GLN A 11 -3.11 -1.55 -4.50
C GLN A 11 -2.17 -2.75 -4.57
N VAL A 12 -2.47 -3.80 -5.34
CA VAL A 12 -1.60 -4.97 -5.48
C VAL A 12 -0.24 -4.54 -6.02
N THR A 13 -0.21 -3.69 -7.05
CA THR A 13 1.03 -3.16 -7.61
C THR A 13 1.83 -2.40 -6.55
N THR A 14 1.20 -1.46 -5.84
CA THR A 14 1.84 -0.66 -4.78
C THR A 14 2.33 -1.51 -3.61
N SER A 15 1.53 -2.49 -3.16
CA SER A 15 1.89 -3.37 -2.04
C SER A 15 3.10 -4.25 -2.37
N THR A 16 3.22 -4.71 -3.61
CA THR A 16 4.38 -5.47 -4.08
C THR A 16 5.65 -4.60 -4.06
N SER A 17 5.54 -3.34 -4.52
CA SER A 17 6.64 -2.38 -4.46
C SER A 17 7.05 -2.06 -3.02
N LEU A 18 6.08 -1.83 -2.12
CA LEU A 18 6.35 -1.55 -0.70
C LEU A 18 6.97 -2.75 0.01
N GLY A 19 6.49 -3.96 -0.26
CA GLY A 19 7.02 -5.20 0.30
C GLY A 19 8.49 -5.44 -0.07
N ALA A 20 8.91 -5.03 -1.26
CA ALA A 20 10.31 -5.08 -1.68
C ALA A 20 11.13 -3.88 -1.16
N ALA A 21 10.55 -2.67 -1.15
CA ALA A 21 11.26 -1.45 -0.78
C ALA A 21 11.53 -1.32 0.73
N LEU A 22 10.58 -1.74 1.59
CA LEU A 22 10.72 -1.66 3.05
C LEU A 22 11.98 -2.35 3.60
N PRO A 23 12.24 -3.63 3.30
CA PRO A 23 13.42 -4.32 3.83
C PRO A 23 14.72 -3.73 3.28
N LEU A 24 14.71 -3.21 2.05
CA LEU A 24 15.86 -2.49 1.46
C LEU A 24 16.12 -1.17 2.19
N CYS A 25 15.08 -0.38 2.46
CA CYS A 25 15.18 0.85 3.23
C CYS A 25 15.63 0.56 4.66
N ALA A 26 15.02 -0.41 5.36
CA ALA A 26 15.38 -0.79 6.72
C ALA A 26 16.86 -1.17 6.86
N ARG A 27 17.39 -1.92 5.89
CA ARG A 27 18.82 -2.25 5.81
C ARG A 27 19.70 -1.00 5.71
N THR A 28 19.28 0.01 4.95
CA THR A 28 20.02 1.28 4.81
C THR A 28 20.08 2.07 6.12
N ILE A 29 19.02 2.00 6.94
CA ILE A 29 18.96 2.68 8.25
C ILE A 29 19.53 1.84 9.40
N ARG A 30 20.15 0.67 9.10
CA ARG A 30 20.66 -0.31 10.08
C ARG A 30 19.61 -0.82 11.08
N LEU A 31 18.32 -0.80 10.72
CA LEU A 31 17.30 -1.53 11.46
C LEU A 31 17.26 -2.98 10.99
N ASP A 32 16.91 -3.90 11.90
CA ASP A 32 16.72 -5.31 11.55
C ASP A 32 15.48 -5.44 10.64
N PRO A 33 15.67 -5.82 9.36
CA PRO A 33 14.57 -5.87 8.41
C PRO A 33 13.59 -7.01 8.74
N ALA A 34 14.00 -8.07 9.45
CA ALA A 34 13.13 -9.20 9.77
C ALA A 34 12.10 -8.83 10.85
N VAL A 35 12.49 -8.03 11.84
CA VAL A 35 11.62 -7.61 12.95
C VAL A 35 10.65 -6.50 12.52
N VAL A 36 11.12 -5.54 11.70
CA VAL A 36 10.30 -4.38 11.30
C VAL A 36 9.38 -4.72 10.14
N ALA A 37 9.85 -5.51 9.15
CA ALA A 37 9.10 -5.71 7.91
C ALA A 37 7.73 -6.37 8.14
N SER A 38 7.61 -7.36 9.03
CA SER A 38 6.36 -8.12 9.14
C SER A 38 5.15 -7.29 9.64
N PRO A 39 5.22 -6.58 10.79
CA PRO A 39 4.14 -5.69 11.19
C PRO A 39 4.09 -4.40 10.35
N ALA A 40 5.24 -3.81 9.99
CA ALA A 40 5.24 -2.51 9.29
C ALA A 40 4.69 -2.60 7.86
N ILE A 41 5.03 -3.66 7.10
CA ILE A 41 4.50 -3.85 5.74
C ILE A 41 2.98 -3.90 5.77
N THR A 42 2.40 -4.70 6.67
CA THR A 42 0.95 -4.87 6.76
C THR A 42 0.24 -3.55 7.08
N THR A 43 0.78 -2.75 8.00
CA THR A 43 0.22 -1.42 8.32
C THR A 43 0.34 -0.43 7.16
N LEU A 44 1.47 -0.41 6.44
CA LEU A 44 1.67 0.47 5.29
C LEU A 44 0.78 0.09 4.12
N VAL A 45 0.61 -1.22 3.87
CA VAL A 45 -0.32 -1.73 2.84
C VAL A 45 -1.76 -1.37 3.19
N ASP A 46 -2.16 -1.46 4.46
CA ASP A 46 -3.51 -1.09 4.90
C ASP A 46 -3.79 0.41 4.69
N VAL A 47 -2.90 1.28 5.16
CA VAL A 47 -3.03 2.73 5.00
C VAL A 47 -3.02 3.13 3.53
N THR A 48 -2.09 2.59 2.73
CA THR A 48 -2.02 2.90 1.29
C THR A 48 -3.21 2.34 0.52
N GLY A 49 -3.71 1.16 0.89
CA GLY A 49 -4.91 0.57 0.30
C GLY A 49 -6.16 1.43 0.55
N MET A 50 -6.34 1.93 1.76
CA MET A 50 -7.42 2.87 2.07
C MET A 50 -7.29 4.16 1.25
N LEU A 51 -6.09 4.75 1.16
CA LEU A 51 -5.87 5.97 0.37
C LEU A 51 -6.19 5.75 -1.12
N ILE A 52 -5.73 4.64 -1.70
CA ILE A 52 -6.01 4.28 -3.10
C ILE A 52 -7.51 4.10 -3.31
N TYR A 53 -8.18 3.35 -2.43
CA TYR A 53 -9.61 3.10 -2.52
C TYR A 53 -10.40 4.41 -2.45
N PHE A 54 -10.18 5.23 -1.42
CA PHE A 54 -10.90 6.50 -1.27
C PHE A 54 -10.59 7.50 -2.37
N SER A 55 -9.36 7.53 -2.88
CA SER A 55 -8.98 8.38 -4.01
C SER A 55 -9.72 7.99 -5.29
N ILE A 56 -9.74 6.70 -5.63
CA ILE A 56 -10.45 6.19 -6.80
C ILE A 56 -11.96 6.33 -6.61
N ALA A 57 -12.48 6.06 -5.41
CA ALA A 57 -13.89 6.25 -5.09
C ALA A 57 -14.29 7.72 -5.27
N LYS A 58 -13.51 8.67 -4.75
CA LYS A 58 -13.78 10.11 -4.93
C LYS A 58 -13.71 10.53 -6.40
N MET A 59 -12.79 9.96 -7.19
CA MET A 59 -12.65 10.30 -8.60
C MET A 59 -13.80 9.75 -9.47
N LEU A 60 -14.30 8.55 -9.15
CA LEU A 60 -15.30 7.85 -9.96
C LEU A 60 -16.74 8.02 -9.46
N LEU A 61 -16.97 8.31 -8.18
CA LEU A 61 -18.31 8.62 -7.68
C LEU A 61 -18.57 10.12 -7.91
N PRO A 62 -19.55 10.50 -8.77
CA PRO A 62 -19.78 11.89 -9.19
C PRO A 62 -20.34 12.85 -8.11
N GLY A 63 -20.20 12.55 -6.81
CA GLY A 63 -20.91 13.27 -5.75
C GLY A 63 -20.22 13.22 -4.39
N GLY A 64 -18.93 13.60 -4.35
CA GLY A 64 -18.31 14.09 -3.12
C GLY A 64 -18.62 15.56 -2.88
#